data_AF-X1JYK8-F1
#
_entry.id   AF-X1JYK8-F1
#
_cell.length_a   1.000
_cell.length_b   1.000
_cell.length_c   1.000
_cell.angle_alpha   90.00
_cell.angle_beta   90.00
_cell.angle_gamma   90.00
#
_symmetry.space_group_name_H-M   'P 1'
#
loop_
_entity.id
_entity.type
_entity.pdbx_description
1 polymer ?
#
loop_
_entity_poly.entity_id
_entity_poly.type
_entity_poly.pdbx_seq_one_letter_code
_entity_poly.pdbx_strand_id
1 'polypeptide(L)'
;MPEPSFIKTSKTVSQTLADLRQLFARWEIEDWEPIPVEKGPGYNVRYFRNKTWTEISSYFQPTKAMNLRVCYQVIDNMFRWEARGVGG
;
A
#
# COMPACT_ATOMS: atom_id res chain seq x y z
N MET A 1 11.93 -0.62 23.04
CA MET A 1 11.20 -0.87 21.77
C MET A 1 11.72 0.14 20.76
N PRO A 2 12.08 -0.23 19.52
CA PRO A 2 12.43 0.75 18.52
C PRO A 2 11.24 1.68 18.28
N GLU A 3 11.48 3.00 18.27
CA GLU A 3 10.41 3.95 17.93
C GLU A 3 9.92 3.68 16.50
N PRO A 4 8.60 3.62 16.27
CA PRO A 4 8.07 3.42 14.93
C PRO A 4 8.51 4.57 14.04
N SER A 5 9.27 4.28 12.99
CA SER A 5 9.68 5.29 12.01
C SER A 5 8.45 5.85 11.31
N PHE A 6 8.26 7.17 11.36
CA PHE A 6 7.16 7.82 10.66
C PHE A 6 7.51 8.11 9.21
N ILE A 7 6.59 7.76 8.32
CA ILE A 7 6.72 8.13 6.91
C ILE A 7 6.51 9.64 6.75
N LYS A 8 7.46 10.30 6.11
CA LYS A 8 7.30 11.72 5.75
C LYS A 8 6.50 11.78 4.45
N THR A 9 5.25 12.23 4.52
CA THR A 9 4.39 12.41 3.36
C THR A 9 3.49 13.63 3.51
N SER A 10 3.36 14.41 2.45
CA SER A 10 2.35 15.45 2.29
C SER A 10 1.15 14.99 1.46
N LYS A 11 1.18 13.75 0.96
CA LYS A 11 0.12 13.18 0.12
C LYS A 11 -1.13 12.89 0.96
N THR A 12 -2.27 13.28 0.43
CA THR A 12 -3.58 12.92 1.00
C THR A 12 -3.94 11.47 0.69
N VAL A 13 -5.01 10.98 1.33
CA VAL A 13 -5.60 9.67 1.02
C VAL A 13 -5.95 9.60 -0.47
N SER A 14 -6.71 10.57 -1.00
CA SER A 14 -7.14 10.58 -2.40
C SER A 14 -5.97 10.59 -3.39
N GLN A 15 -4.91 11.36 -3.11
CA GLN A 15 -3.71 11.37 -3.94
C GLN A 15 -3.00 10.01 -3.91
N THR A 16 -2.93 9.35 -2.76
CA THR A 16 -2.30 8.03 -2.64
C THR A 16 -3.15 6.94 -3.31
N LEU A 17 -4.47 7.03 -3.27
CA LEU A 17 -5.36 6.13 -4.02
C LEU A 17 -5.20 6.31 -5.54
N ALA A 18 -5.00 7.53 -6.02
CA ALA A 18 -4.68 7.78 -7.43
C ALA A 18 -3.31 7.19 -7.81
N ASP A 19 -2.30 7.37 -6.95
CA ASP A 19 -0.97 6.77 -7.14
C ASP A 19 -1.06 5.22 -7.18
N LEU A 20 -1.86 4.60 -6.29
CA LEU A 20 -2.13 3.15 -6.28
C LEU A 20 -2.80 2.68 -7.57
N ARG A 21 -3.82 3.40 -8.05
CA ARG A 21 -4.50 3.07 -9.31
C ARG A 21 -3.52 3.05 -10.48
N GLN A 22 -2.64 4.05 -10.56
CA GLN A 22 -1.62 4.11 -11.60
C GLN A 22 -0.59 2.98 -11.47
N LEU A 23 -0.17 2.65 -10.24
CA LEU A 23 0.75 1.56 -9.99
C LEU A 23 0.16 0.20 -10.39
N PHE A 24 -1.07 -0.10 -9.95
CA PHE A 24 -1.75 -1.35 -10.28
C PHE A 24 -2.03 -1.50 -11.77
N ALA A 25 -2.41 -0.41 -12.46
CA ALA A 25 -2.54 -0.42 -13.93
C ALA A 25 -1.21 -0.77 -14.63
N ARG A 26 -0.08 -0.26 -14.13
CA ARG A 26 1.26 -0.60 -14.65
C ARG A 26 1.71 -2.01 -14.31
N TRP A 27 1.21 -2.57 -13.22
CA TRP A 27 1.51 -3.92 -12.76
C TRP A 27 0.49 -4.97 -13.24
N GLU A 28 -0.43 -4.56 -14.11
CA GLU A 28 -1.49 -5.41 -14.69
C GLU A 28 -2.34 -6.10 -13.60
N ILE A 29 -2.62 -5.36 -12.52
CA ILE A 29 -3.52 -5.77 -11.44
C ILE A 29 -4.86 -5.06 -11.65
N GLU A 30 -5.88 -5.84 -11.97
CA GLU A 30 -7.24 -5.35 -12.21
C GLU A 30 -8.06 -5.32 -10.90
N ASP A 31 -7.99 -6.40 -10.14
CA ASP A 31 -8.76 -6.59 -8.91
C ASP A 31 -7.98 -6.08 -7.69
N TRP A 32 -8.34 -4.91 -7.20
CA TRP A 32 -7.79 -4.37 -5.95
C TRP A 32 -8.80 -3.49 -5.21
N GLU A 33 -8.66 -3.46 -3.88
CA GLU A 33 -9.57 -2.76 -2.99
C GLU A 33 -8.80 -2.05 -1.88
N PRO A 34 -9.02 -0.73 -1.69
CA PRO A 34 -8.59 -0.03 -0.49
C PRO A 34 -9.61 -0.25 0.64
N ILE A 35 -9.15 -0.80 1.77
CA ILE A 35 -9.99 -1.13 2.93
C ILE A 35 -9.56 -0.24 4.11
N PRO A 36 -10.21 0.93 4.30
CA PRO A 36 -9.93 1.76 5.47
C PRO A 36 -10.43 1.06 6.74
N VAL A 37 -9.60 1.00 7.78
CA VAL A 37 -10.02 0.45 9.09
C VAL A 37 -11.06 1.38 9.72
N GLU A 38 -12.20 0.87 10.16
CA GLU A 38 -13.30 1.71 10.68
C GLU A 38 -12.89 2.57 11.87
N LYS A 39 -12.11 1.99 12.80
CA LYS A 39 -11.64 2.66 14.02
C LYS A 39 -10.13 2.83 13.97
N GLY A 40 -9.69 4.09 14.05
CA GLY A 40 -8.28 4.46 14.12
C GLY A 40 -7.62 4.76 12.77
N PRO A 41 -6.30 4.97 12.77
CA PRO A 41 -5.58 5.47 11.61
C PRO A 41 -5.21 4.37 10.60
N GLY A 42 -5.52 3.10 10.89
CA GLY A 42 -5.12 1.97 10.07
C GLY A 42 -5.72 1.97 8.66
N TYR A 43 -5.02 1.30 7.75
CA TYR A 43 -5.40 1.15 6.34
C TYR A 43 -4.87 -0.16 5.77
N ASN A 44 -5.72 -0.87 5.03
CA ASN A 44 -5.35 -2.09 4.31
C ASN A 44 -5.57 -1.88 2.81
N VAL A 45 -4.73 -2.52 2.00
CA VAL A 45 -4.89 -2.59 0.54
C VAL A 45 -4.80 -4.04 0.15
N ARG A 46 -5.85 -4.55 -0.49
CA ARG A 46 -5.91 -5.93 -0.97
C ARG A 46 -5.86 -5.92 -2.50
N TYR A 47 -5.13 -6.84 -3.10
CA TYR A 47 -5.13 -7.03 -4.54
C TYR A 47 -5.01 -8.52 -4.90
N PHE A 48 -5.56 -8.90 -6.05
CA PHE A 48 -5.52 -10.26 -6.55
C PHE A 48 -4.50 -10.36 -7.69
N ARG A 49 -3.58 -11.30 -7.56
CA ARG A 49 -2.59 -11.59 -8.60
C ARG A 49 -2.09 -13.02 -8.47
N ASN A 50 -1.71 -13.64 -9.58
CA ASN A 50 -1.19 -15.02 -9.60
C ASN A 50 -2.13 -16.01 -8.88
N LYS A 51 -3.45 -15.85 -9.08
CA LYS A 51 -4.51 -16.65 -8.45
C LYS A 51 -4.56 -16.57 -6.91
N THR A 52 -3.92 -15.57 -6.31
CA THR A 52 -3.85 -15.39 -4.85
C THR A 52 -4.24 -13.97 -4.46
N TRP A 53 -4.99 -13.83 -3.38
CA TRP A 53 -5.25 -12.53 -2.75
C TRP A 53 -4.10 -12.17 -1.82
N THR A 54 -3.49 -11.01 -2.05
CA THR A 54 -2.46 -10.45 -1.17
C THR A 54 -3.02 -9.23 -0.45
N GLU A 55 -2.79 -9.15 0.86
CA GLU A 55 -3.20 -8.03 1.70
C GLU A 55 -1.98 -7.34 2.30
N ILE A 56 -1.91 -6.02 2.16
CA ILE A 56 -0.88 -5.16 2.74
C ILE A 56 -1.54 -4.17 3.71
N SER A 57 -1.15 -4.24 4.98
CA SER A 57 -1.83 -3.53 6.06
C SER A 57 -0.85 -2.70 6.88
N SER A 58 -1.28 -1.50 7.27
CA SER A 58 -0.47 -0.57 8.08
C SER A 58 -1.32 0.10 9.15
N TYR A 59 -0.82 0.10 10.40
CA TYR A 59 -1.58 0.52 11.58
C TYR A 59 -0.84 1.51 12.50
N PHE A 60 0.49 1.57 12.41
CA PHE A 60 1.31 2.28 13.40
C PHE A 60 1.62 3.74 13.03
N GLN A 61 1.17 4.22 11.88
CA GLN A 61 1.32 5.63 11.54
C GLN A 61 0.20 6.47 12.19
N PRO A 62 0.45 7.76 12.49
CA PRO A 62 -0.51 8.63 13.16
C PRO A 62 -1.81 8.91 12.38
N THR A 63 -1.79 8.80 11.05
CA THR A 63 -2.95 9.15 10.20
C THR A 63 -3.23 8.10 9.13
N LYS A 64 -4.49 8.06 8.65
CA LYS A 64 -4.90 7.22 7.51
C LYS A 64 -4.08 7.48 6.26
N ALA A 65 -3.78 8.75 5.97
CA ALA A 65 -2.96 9.13 4.83
C ALA A 65 -1.54 8.53 4.93
N MET A 66 -0.94 8.56 6.12
CA MET A 66 0.37 7.97 6.36
C MET A 66 0.35 6.44 6.27
N ASN A 67 -0.61 5.77 6.92
CA ASN A 67 -0.73 4.31 6.85
C ASN A 67 -0.97 3.84 5.40
N LEU A 68 -1.87 4.50 4.66
CA LEU A 68 -2.09 4.19 3.24
C LEU A 68 -0.82 4.43 2.40
N ARG A 69 -0.04 5.48 2.73
CA ARG A 69 1.22 5.74 2.02
C ARG A 69 2.27 4.67 2.30
N VAL A 70 2.31 4.11 3.50
CA VAL A 70 3.15 2.94 3.80
C VAL A 70 2.72 1.75 2.95
N CYS A 71 1.43 1.44 2.87
CA CYS A 71 0.93 0.36 2.00
C CYS A 71 1.37 0.57 0.55
N TYR A 72 1.19 1.78 0.01
CA TYR A 72 1.67 2.13 -1.33
C TYR A 72 3.17 1.90 -1.50
N GLN A 73 4.00 2.32 -0.55
CA GLN A 73 5.46 2.17 -0.66
C GLN A 73 5.90 0.71 -0.64
N VAL A 74 5.24 -0.13 0.16
CA VAL A 74 5.48 -1.58 0.16
C VAL A 74 5.11 -2.18 -1.21
N ILE A 75 3.94 -1.86 -1.74
CA ILE A 75 3.46 -2.37 -3.04
C ILE A 75 4.36 -1.89 -4.19
N ASP A 76 4.76 -0.61 -4.20
CA ASP A 76 5.69 -0.04 -5.20
C ASP A 76 7.06 -0.73 -5.13
N ASN A 77 7.56 -1.04 -3.93
CA ASN A 77 8.80 -1.79 -3.77
C ASN A 77 8.66 -3.23 -4.29
N MET A 78 7.56 -3.92 -4.00
CA MET A 78 7.31 -5.27 -4.52
C MET A 78 7.27 -5.27 -6.05
N PHE A 79 6.56 -4.33 -6.67
CA PHE A 79 6.54 -4.13 -8.12
C PHE A 79 7.95 -3.94 -8.69
N ARG A 80 8.75 -3.07 -8.09
CA ARG A 80 10.13 -2.79 -8.53
C ARG A 80 11.07 -3.98 -8.34
N TRP A 81 10.89 -4.76 -7.28
CA TRP A 81 11.70 -5.94 -6.99
C TRP A 81 11.41 -7.07 -7.97
N GLU A 82 10.14 -7.31 -8.27
CA GLU A 82 9.76 -8.32 -9.26
C GLU A 82 10.32 -7.98 -10.65
N ALA A 83 10.26 -6.70 -11.06
CA ALA A 83 10.87 -6.24 -12.31
C ALA A 83 12.40 -6.46 -12.37
N ARG A 84 13.04 -6.73 -11.22
CA ARG A 84 14.47 -7.06 -11.11
C ARG A 84 14.72 -8.56 -10.89
N GLY A 85 13.69 -9.40 -10.98
CA GLY A 85 13.78 -10.84 -10.72
C GLY A 85 13.93 -11.20 -9.24
N VAL A 86 13.64 -10.27 -8.32
CA VAL A 86 13.64 -10.52 -6.87
C VAL A 86 12.22 -10.83 -6.44
N GLY A 87 11.98 -12.07 -6.00
CA GLY A 87 10.71 -12.55 -5.46
C GLY A 87 10.91 -13.29 -4.14
N GLY A 88 9.80 -13.66 -3.50
CA GLY A 88 9.75 -14.43 -2.24
C GLY A 88 8.44 -15.20 -2.13
#